data_AF-A0A0F7M208-F1
#
_entry.id   AF-A0A0F7M208-F1
#
_cell.length_a   1.000
_cell.length_b   1.000
_cell.length_c   1.000
_cell.angle_alpha   90.00
_cell.angle_beta   90.00
_cell.angle_gamma   90.00
#
_symmetry.space_group_name_H-M   'P 1'
#
loop_
_entity.id
_entity.type
_entity.pdbx_description
1 polymer ?
#
loop_
_entity_poly.entity_id
_entity_poly.type
_entity_poly.pdbx_seq_one_letter_code
_entity_poly.pdbx_strand_id
1 'polypeptide(L)'
;MGKGLVAVLAGVSWLASASVLADAGNQNTGREAAPTQQQTQAYSHWQLYNRAGQPVTGQQIAKARAVEMAVEKANAPEDSKEAALIRMGMGQSPEIAYQRNDAVFDEDGRQLNDDEVAEYLAIQEAMARGGVAPGSEQEAEIVAAAKGERKTEDGEPVAQKTYEDMAKEIAVQEAIMRSGAQPGSANEAMIRTGADVLMERMKSW
;
A
#
# COMPACT_ATOMS: atom_id res chain seq x y z
N MET A 1 -26.60 -40.75 38.48
CA MET A 1 -27.87 -41.16 37.82
C MET A 1 -28.44 -39.90 37.19
N GLY A 2 -28.66 -39.72 35.90
CA GLY A 2 -28.52 -40.54 34.71
C GLY A 2 -29.29 -39.85 33.58
N LYS A 3 -28.79 -39.95 32.33
CA LYS A 3 -29.49 -39.76 31.04
C LYS A 3 -29.97 -38.32 30.73
N GLY A 4 -29.83 -37.74 29.54
CA GLY A 4 -29.27 -38.17 28.26
C GLY A 4 -29.56 -37.12 27.17
N LEU A 5 -28.63 -37.00 26.20
CA LEU A 5 -28.82 -36.84 24.75
C LEU A 5 -29.99 -35.99 24.21
N VAL A 6 -29.70 -34.99 23.37
CA VAL A 6 -30.03 -34.95 21.91
C VAL A 6 -29.21 -33.83 21.24
N ALA A 7 -28.57 -34.19 20.12
CA ALA A 7 -27.86 -33.31 19.19
C ALA A 7 -28.83 -32.64 18.20
N VAL A 8 -28.49 -31.42 17.74
CA VAL A 8 -28.92 -30.92 16.42
C VAL A 8 -27.71 -30.29 15.72
N LEU A 9 -27.14 -31.07 14.80
CA LEU A 9 -26.34 -30.59 13.68
C LEU A 9 -27.27 -29.86 12.71
N ALA A 10 -26.94 -28.62 12.34
CA ALA A 10 -27.49 -27.98 11.16
C ALA A 10 -26.34 -27.39 10.36
N GLY A 11 -25.78 -28.23 9.49
CA GLY A 11 -25.01 -27.77 8.34
C GLY A 11 -25.95 -27.26 7.27
N VAL A 12 -25.57 -26.19 6.60
CA VAL A 12 -26.07 -25.89 5.26
C VAL A 12 -24.88 -25.49 4.40
N SER A 13 -24.34 -26.50 3.71
CA SER A 13 -23.46 -26.33 2.57
C SER A 13 -24.30 -25.94 1.36
N TRP A 14 -24.09 -24.74 0.81
CA TRP A 14 -24.56 -24.44 -0.56
C TRP A 14 -23.39 -24.64 -1.52
N LEU A 15 -23.27 -25.88 -2.02
CA LEU A 15 -22.60 -26.18 -3.28
C LEU A 15 -23.65 -26.09 -4.38
N ALA A 16 -23.51 -25.12 -5.28
CA ALA A 16 -24.20 -25.12 -6.55
C ALA A 16 -23.14 -25.15 -7.66
N SER A 17 -22.98 -26.32 -8.27
CA SER A 17 -22.18 -26.51 -9.47
C SER A 17 -23.06 -26.43 -10.72
N ALA A 18 -22.60 -25.60 -11.65
CA ALA A 18 -22.62 -25.71 -13.10
C ALA A 18 -23.95 -25.84 -13.87
N SER A 19 -24.15 -24.87 -14.77
CA SER A 19 -24.54 -25.15 -16.15
C SER A 19 -23.64 -24.37 -17.10
N VAL A 20 -22.83 -25.09 -17.87
CA VAL A 20 -22.14 -24.61 -19.07
C VAL A 20 -23.16 -24.60 -20.20
N LEU A 21 -23.35 -23.45 -20.83
CA LEU A 21 -23.80 -23.32 -22.22
C LEU A 21 -22.97 -22.21 -22.84
N ALA A 22 -22.12 -22.60 -23.80
CA ALA A 22 -21.36 -21.69 -24.63
C ALA A 22 -22.30 -21.02 -25.63
N ASP A 23 -22.21 -19.70 -25.76
CA ASP A 23 -22.50 -19.02 -27.02
C ASP A 23 -21.42 -17.96 -27.27
N ALA A 24 -21.01 -17.89 -28.53
CA ALA A 24 -19.81 -17.23 -29.00
C ALA A 24 -20.05 -15.73 -29.19
N GLY A 25 -19.27 -14.91 -28.47
CA GLY A 25 -19.26 -13.46 -28.62
C GLY A 25 -17.97 -12.87 -28.07
N ASN A 26 -17.01 -12.67 -28.94
CA ASN A 26 -15.73 -12.00 -28.71
C ASN A 26 -15.90 -10.64 -28.02
N GLN A 27 -15.58 -10.51 -26.73
CA GLN A 27 -15.09 -9.26 -26.11
C GLN A 27 -14.10 -9.57 -24.98
N ASN A 28 -12.86 -9.20 -25.25
CA ASN A 28 -11.73 -9.14 -24.34
C ASN A 28 -12.09 -8.30 -23.09
N THR A 29 -12.32 -8.94 -21.95
CA THR A 29 -12.38 -8.27 -20.65
C THR A 29 -11.53 -9.08 -19.67
N GLY A 30 -10.31 -8.60 -19.41
CA GLY A 30 -9.49 -9.07 -18.31
C GLY A 30 -10.23 -8.84 -17.01
N ARG A 31 -10.84 -9.89 -16.46
CA ARG A 31 -11.25 -9.91 -15.06
C ARG A 31 -9.99 -10.16 -14.25
N GLU A 32 -9.55 -9.14 -13.53
CA GLU A 32 -8.61 -9.28 -12.43
C GLU A 32 -9.09 -10.43 -11.53
N ALA A 33 -8.30 -11.50 -11.48
CA ALA A 33 -8.54 -12.56 -10.53
C ALA A 33 -8.34 -11.99 -9.13
N ALA A 34 -9.34 -12.14 -8.25
CA ALA A 34 -9.19 -11.81 -6.84
C ALA A 34 -7.97 -12.56 -6.28
N PRO A 35 -7.08 -11.89 -5.52
CA PRO A 35 -5.87 -12.52 -5.03
C PRO A 35 -6.24 -13.73 -4.16
N THR A 36 -5.58 -14.87 -4.40
CA THR A 36 -5.79 -16.09 -3.62
C THR A 36 -5.36 -15.86 -2.16
N GLN A 37 -5.93 -16.60 -1.21
CA GLN A 37 -5.64 -16.44 0.23
C GLN A 37 -4.14 -16.50 0.60
N GLN A 38 -3.32 -17.11 -0.26
CA GLN A 38 -1.85 -17.18 -0.15
C GLN A 38 -1.15 -15.88 -0.61
N GLN A 39 -1.73 -15.17 -1.58
CA GLN A 39 -1.30 -13.80 -1.94
C GLN A 39 -1.62 -12.82 -0.79
N THR A 40 -2.80 -12.93 -0.19
CA THR A 40 -3.23 -12.05 0.92
C THR A 40 -2.34 -12.16 2.17
N GLN A 41 -1.74 -13.32 2.44
CA GLN A 41 -0.91 -13.58 3.63
C GLN A 41 0.53 -13.08 3.56
N ALA A 42 0.98 -12.55 2.42
CA ALA A 42 2.36 -12.09 2.29
C ALA A 42 2.48 -10.66 1.76
N TYR A 43 1.40 -10.11 1.21
CA TYR A 43 1.21 -8.66 1.30
C TYR A 43 1.02 -8.19 2.75
N SER A 44 0.77 -9.08 3.72
CA SER A 44 0.52 -8.68 5.11
C SER A 44 1.74 -8.12 5.83
N HIS A 45 2.96 -8.61 5.53
CA HIS A 45 4.21 -8.06 6.12
C HIS A 45 4.48 -6.64 5.60
N TRP A 46 4.10 -6.34 4.37
CA TRP A 46 4.34 -5.01 3.81
C TRP A 46 3.13 -4.11 3.96
N GLN A 47 2.06 -4.57 4.63
CA GLN A 47 0.84 -3.81 4.83
C GLN A 47 1.08 -2.66 5.80
N LEU A 48 0.55 -1.49 5.46
CA LEU A 48 0.60 -0.32 6.31
C LEU A 48 -0.71 -0.15 7.06
N TYR A 49 -0.63 0.36 8.29
CA TYR A 49 -1.76 0.53 9.19
C TYR A 49 -1.87 1.97 9.70
N ASN A 50 -3.09 2.42 9.96
CA ASN A 50 -3.33 3.64 10.73
C ASN A 50 -3.28 3.37 12.23
N ARG A 51 -3.41 4.45 13.03
CA ARG A 51 -3.47 4.37 14.50
C ARG A 51 -4.56 3.45 15.05
N ALA A 52 -5.64 3.21 14.30
CA ALA A 52 -6.72 2.31 14.69
C ALA A 52 -6.44 0.84 14.34
N GLY A 53 -5.24 0.51 13.84
CA GLY A 53 -4.87 -0.83 13.38
C GLY A 53 -5.59 -1.25 12.10
N GLN A 54 -6.10 -0.29 11.32
CA GLN A 54 -6.79 -0.58 10.06
C GLN A 54 -5.79 -0.47 8.90
N PRO A 55 -5.83 -1.40 7.93
CA PRO A 55 -4.96 -1.32 6.77
C PRO A 55 -5.26 -0.04 5.98
N VAL A 56 -4.21 0.64 5.57
CA VAL A 56 -4.26 1.86 4.76
C VAL A 56 -3.51 1.70 3.45
N THR A 57 -3.99 2.39 2.43
CA THR A 57 -3.33 2.48 1.12
C THR A 57 -2.44 3.73 1.06
N GLY A 58 -1.49 3.75 0.12
CA GLY A 58 -0.69 4.95 -0.17
C GLY A 58 -1.55 6.19 -0.46
N GLN A 59 -2.73 6.02 -1.06
CA GLN A 59 -3.69 7.11 -1.27
C GLN A 59 -4.21 7.71 0.04
N GLN A 60 -4.59 6.84 0.99
CA GLN A 60 -5.12 7.29 2.28
C GLN A 60 -4.03 8.01 3.07
N ILE A 61 -2.80 7.51 3.00
CA ILE A 61 -1.62 8.15 3.59
C ILE A 61 -1.36 9.52 2.95
N ALA A 62 -1.31 9.61 1.61
CA ALA A 62 -1.07 10.86 0.90
C ALA A 62 -2.17 11.91 1.19
N LYS A 63 -3.44 11.48 1.30
CA LYS A 63 -4.55 12.36 1.72
C LYS A 63 -4.38 12.85 3.14
N ALA A 64 -4.07 11.97 4.09
CA ALA A 64 -3.84 12.35 5.49
C ALA A 64 -2.68 13.35 5.61
N ARG A 65 -1.57 13.12 4.89
CA ARG A 65 -0.44 14.06 4.83
C ARG A 65 -0.83 15.40 4.23
N ALA A 66 -1.60 15.41 3.14
CA ALA A 66 -2.07 16.65 2.53
C ALA A 66 -2.93 17.49 3.51
N VAL A 67 -3.71 16.83 4.36
CA VAL A 67 -4.47 17.47 5.43
C VAL A 67 -3.55 18.09 6.47
N GLU A 68 -2.58 17.33 7.00
CA GLU A 68 -1.67 17.87 8.03
C GLU A 68 -0.75 18.97 7.47
N MET A 69 -0.31 18.88 6.21
CA MET A 69 0.40 19.98 5.54
C MET A 69 -0.45 21.25 5.43
N ALA A 70 -1.78 21.14 5.31
CA ALA A 70 -2.65 22.31 5.31
C ALA A 70 -2.77 22.93 6.70
N VAL A 71 -2.79 22.10 7.76
CA VAL A 71 -2.74 22.55 9.16
C VAL A 71 -1.42 23.28 9.45
N GLU A 72 -0.29 22.70 9.03
CA GLU A 72 1.03 23.31 9.15
C GLU A 72 1.14 24.63 8.39
N LYS A 73 0.66 24.69 7.14
CA LYS A 73 0.64 25.93 6.34
C LYS A 73 -0.23 27.03 6.94
N ALA A 74 -1.30 26.65 7.63
CA ALA A 74 -2.14 27.60 8.35
C ALA A 74 -1.50 28.07 9.67
N ASN A 75 -0.38 27.46 10.10
CA ASN A 75 0.26 27.69 11.38
C ASN A 75 -0.70 27.47 12.56
N ALA A 76 -1.66 26.54 12.40
CA ALA A 76 -2.62 26.18 13.43
C ALA A 76 -1.98 25.16 14.38
N PRO A 77 -2.00 25.37 15.71
CA PRO A 77 -1.48 24.38 16.66
C PRO A 77 -2.21 23.03 16.50
N GLU A 78 -1.47 21.92 16.55
CA GLU A 78 -1.97 20.59 16.16
C GLU A 78 -3.27 20.16 16.88
N ASP A 79 -3.35 20.46 18.19
CA ASP A 79 -4.49 20.11 19.06
C ASP A 79 -5.57 21.22 19.15
N SER A 80 -5.49 22.23 18.29
CA SER A 80 -6.42 23.37 18.30
C SER A 80 -7.72 23.07 17.57
N LYS A 81 -8.77 23.84 17.93
CA LYS A 81 -10.02 23.87 17.16
C LYS A 81 -9.81 24.31 15.71
N GLU A 82 -8.82 25.16 15.45
CA GLU A 82 -8.50 25.62 14.11
C GLU A 82 -7.93 24.49 13.24
N ALA A 83 -6.99 23.72 13.79
CA ALA A 83 -6.50 22.51 13.13
C ALA A 83 -7.65 21.53 12.87
N ALA A 84 -8.51 21.28 13.86
CA ALA A 84 -9.67 20.41 13.69
C ALA A 84 -10.65 20.89 12.60
N LEU A 85 -10.87 22.20 12.47
CA LEU A 85 -11.70 22.77 11.40
C LEU A 85 -11.08 22.58 10.01
N ILE A 86 -9.76 22.70 9.87
CA ILE A 86 -9.05 22.41 8.62
C ILE A 86 -9.20 20.93 8.27
N ARG A 87 -8.95 20.03 9.22
CA ARG A 87 -9.11 18.58 9.04
C ARG A 87 -10.53 18.20 8.61
N MET A 88 -11.54 18.73 9.31
CA MET A 88 -12.95 18.53 8.95
C MET A 88 -13.30 19.12 7.57
N GLY A 89 -12.81 20.32 7.27
CA GLY A 89 -13.01 20.97 5.97
C GLY A 89 -12.42 20.17 4.79
N MET A 90 -11.42 19.34 5.07
CA MET A 90 -10.80 18.43 4.09
C MET A 90 -11.37 17.00 4.15
N GLY A 91 -12.44 16.77 4.91
CA GLY A 91 -13.22 15.53 4.89
C GLY A 91 -12.95 14.54 6.03
N GLN A 92 -12.12 14.89 7.01
CA GLN A 92 -11.96 14.08 8.22
C GLN A 92 -13.21 14.16 9.11
N SER A 93 -13.60 13.07 9.76
CA SER A 93 -14.80 13.07 10.60
C SER A 93 -14.55 13.85 11.91
N PRO A 94 -15.59 14.51 12.49
CA PRO A 94 -15.44 15.30 13.71
C PRO A 94 -14.88 14.53 14.90
N GLU A 95 -15.14 13.23 14.97
CA GLU A 95 -14.75 12.35 16.07
C GLU A 95 -13.23 12.18 16.17
N ILE A 96 -12.52 12.32 15.04
CA ILE A 96 -11.06 12.14 14.97
C ILE A 96 -10.29 13.41 14.59
N ALA A 97 -10.98 14.50 14.21
CA ALA A 97 -10.35 15.73 13.71
C ALA A 97 -9.49 16.50 14.73
N TYR A 98 -9.61 16.20 16.01
CA TYR A 98 -8.74 16.78 17.05
C TYR A 98 -7.41 16.06 17.21
N GLN A 99 -7.12 15.07 16.35
CA GLN A 99 -5.87 14.33 16.35
C GLN A 99 -5.24 14.37 14.96
N ARG A 100 -3.91 14.42 14.96
CA ARG A 100 -3.09 14.27 13.77
C ARG A 100 -3.34 12.91 13.11
N ASN A 101 -3.59 12.89 11.80
CA ASN A 101 -4.10 11.71 11.07
C ASN A 101 -3.08 11.04 10.14
N ASP A 102 -1.82 11.48 10.15
CA ASP A 102 -0.77 11.03 9.21
C ASP A 102 0.18 9.96 9.76
N ALA A 103 0.02 9.56 11.02
CA ALA A 103 0.84 8.49 11.61
C ALA A 103 0.55 7.13 10.96
N VAL A 104 1.60 6.48 10.48
CA VAL A 104 1.55 5.17 9.81
C VAL A 104 2.34 4.16 10.64
N PHE A 105 1.85 2.92 10.69
CA PHE A 105 2.40 1.84 11.49
C PHE A 105 2.63 0.60 10.61
N ASP A 106 3.63 -0.20 10.97
CA ASP A 106 3.84 -1.55 10.44
C ASP A 106 2.92 -2.58 11.12
N GLU A 107 3.05 -3.85 10.72
CA GLU A 107 2.26 -4.97 11.24
C GLU A 107 2.50 -5.26 12.73
N ASP A 108 3.67 -4.89 13.25
CA ASP A 108 4.03 -5.01 14.67
C ASP A 108 3.51 -3.84 15.51
N GLY A 109 2.89 -2.84 14.87
CA GLY A 109 2.36 -1.64 15.51
C GLY A 109 3.45 -0.62 15.84
N ARG A 110 4.64 -0.72 15.24
CA ARG A 110 5.69 0.29 15.34
C ARG A 110 5.40 1.41 14.36
N GLN A 111 5.49 2.64 14.85
CA GLN A 111 5.31 3.82 14.01
C GLN A 111 6.48 3.95 13.03
N LEU A 112 6.15 4.17 11.76
CA LEU A 112 7.10 4.38 10.67
C LEU A 112 7.33 5.87 10.44
N ASN A 113 8.55 6.22 10.05
CA ASN A 113 8.87 7.55 9.53
C ASN A 113 8.55 7.65 8.01
N ASP A 114 8.67 8.84 7.44
CA ASP A 114 8.29 9.11 6.04
C ASP A 114 9.08 8.28 5.03
N ASP A 115 10.38 8.10 5.25
CA ASP A 115 11.26 7.35 4.35
C ASP A 115 10.89 5.86 4.41
N GLU A 116 10.66 5.31 5.61
CA GLU A 116 10.19 3.93 5.79
C GLU A 116 8.81 3.71 5.15
N VAL A 117 7.89 4.67 5.25
CA VAL A 117 6.58 4.55 4.59
C VAL A 117 6.74 4.54 3.06
N ALA A 118 7.65 5.37 2.51
CA ALA A 118 7.93 5.36 1.09
C ALA A 118 8.51 4.03 0.62
N GLU A 119 9.44 3.46 1.40
CA GLU A 119 10.01 2.12 1.16
C GLU A 119 8.93 1.04 1.12
N TYR A 120 8.05 0.98 2.13
CA TYR A 120 6.96 0.01 2.18
C TYR A 120 6.02 0.15 0.97
N LEU A 121 5.62 1.38 0.63
CA LEU A 121 4.78 1.64 -0.54
C LEU A 121 5.48 1.26 -1.85
N ALA A 122 6.79 1.49 -1.96
CA ALA A 122 7.57 1.15 -3.13
C ALA A 122 7.70 -0.37 -3.29
N ILE A 123 7.92 -1.10 -2.19
CA ILE A 123 7.92 -2.57 -2.17
C ILE A 123 6.56 -3.10 -2.62
N GLN A 124 5.45 -2.60 -2.04
CA GLN A 124 4.09 -2.99 -2.46
C GLN A 124 3.86 -2.78 -3.96
N GLU A 125 4.23 -1.61 -4.49
CA GLU A 125 4.03 -1.25 -5.89
C GLU A 125 4.94 -2.04 -6.85
N ALA A 126 6.18 -2.33 -6.45
CA ALA A 126 7.09 -3.17 -7.21
C ALA A 126 6.59 -4.62 -7.29
N MET A 127 6.14 -5.19 -6.16
CA MET A 127 5.55 -6.53 -6.14
C MET A 127 4.26 -6.61 -6.96
N ALA A 128 3.37 -5.63 -6.81
CA ALA A 128 2.10 -5.59 -7.53
C ALA A 128 2.30 -5.50 -9.05
N ARG A 129 3.16 -4.59 -9.54
CA ARG A 129 3.44 -4.46 -10.98
C ARG A 129 4.21 -5.65 -11.55
N GLY A 130 5.12 -6.23 -10.77
CA GLY A 130 5.90 -7.38 -11.18
C GLY A 130 5.13 -8.70 -11.13
N GLY A 131 3.96 -8.73 -10.51
CA GLY A 131 3.24 -9.98 -10.23
C GLY A 131 4.07 -10.92 -9.34
N VAL A 132 4.86 -10.34 -8.43
CA VAL A 132 5.83 -11.08 -7.61
C VAL A 132 5.09 -11.90 -6.57
N ALA A 133 5.46 -13.17 -6.48
CA ALA A 133 4.87 -14.05 -5.50
C ALA A 133 5.46 -13.79 -4.10
N PRO A 134 4.61 -13.74 -3.06
CA PRO A 134 4.99 -14.00 -1.69
C PRO A 134 6.08 -15.03 -1.43
N GLY A 135 7.06 -14.68 -0.60
CA GLY A 135 8.17 -15.52 -0.19
C GLY A 135 9.09 -15.95 -1.34
N SER A 136 9.01 -15.29 -2.50
CA SER A 136 9.88 -15.61 -3.64
C SER A 136 11.25 -14.96 -3.49
N GLU A 137 12.23 -15.52 -4.20
CA GLU A 137 13.57 -14.90 -4.32
C GLU A 137 13.48 -13.47 -4.85
N GLN A 138 12.54 -13.21 -5.77
CA GLN A 138 12.33 -11.89 -6.33
C GLN A 138 11.75 -10.90 -5.31
N GLU A 139 10.91 -11.35 -4.37
CA GLU A 139 10.51 -10.51 -3.23
C GLU A 139 11.73 -10.18 -2.36
N ALA A 140 12.54 -11.17 -1.99
CA ALA A 140 13.73 -10.96 -1.18
C ALA A 140 14.70 -9.98 -1.84
N GLU A 141 14.84 -10.04 -3.17
CA GLU A 141 15.66 -9.11 -3.94
C GLU A 141 15.09 -7.69 -3.94
N ILE A 142 13.77 -7.53 -4.13
CA ILE A 142 13.07 -6.23 -4.06
C ILE A 142 13.24 -5.60 -2.68
N VAL A 143 13.06 -6.38 -1.62
CA VAL A 143 13.18 -5.92 -0.23
C VAL A 143 14.62 -5.51 0.08
N ALA A 144 15.60 -6.33 -0.29
CA ALA A 144 17.01 -6.00 -0.10
C ALA A 144 17.39 -4.73 -0.88
N ALA A 145 16.94 -4.60 -2.13
CA ALA A 145 17.15 -3.40 -2.95
C ALA A 145 16.53 -2.15 -2.32
N ALA A 146 15.30 -2.26 -1.79
CA ALA A 146 14.61 -1.15 -1.12
C ALA A 146 15.39 -0.66 0.11
N LYS A 147 15.92 -1.59 0.92
CA LYS A 147 16.75 -1.32 2.12
C LYS A 147 18.18 -0.87 1.80
N GLY A 148 18.57 -0.81 0.53
CA GLY A 148 19.94 -0.47 0.15
C GLY A 148 20.95 -1.63 0.27
N GLU A 149 20.51 -2.86 0.51
CA GLU A 149 21.33 -4.03 0.80
C GLU A 149 21.85 -4.72 -0.46
N ARG A 150 23.17 -5.01 -0.50
CA ARG A 150 23.82 -5.58 -1.70
C ARG A 150 23.49 -7.05 -1.93
N LYS A 151 22.92 -7.70 -0.92
CA LYS A 151 22.59 -9.11 -0.90
C LYS A 151 21.28 -9.31 -0.16
N THR A 152 20.53 -10.34 -0.54
CA THR A 152 19.38 -10.82 0.22
C THR A 152 19.82 -11.43 1.56
N GLU A 153 18.87 -11.71 2.44
CA GLU A 153 19.12 -12.39 3.72
C GLU A 153 19.80 -13.77 3.54
N ASP A 154 19.50 -14.46 2.44
CA ASP A 154 20.11 -15.74 2.06
C ASP A 154 21.50 -15.59 1.41
N GLY A 155 21.97 -14.36 1.21
CA GLY A 155 23.31 -14.04 0.69
C GLY A 155 23.41 -13.93 -0.83
N GLU A 156 22.29 -14.01 -1.55
CA GLU A 156 22.22 -13.85 -3.01
C GLU A 156 22.44 -12.38 -3.40
N PRO A 157 23.20 -12.10 -4.47
CA PRO A 157 23.46 -10.73 -4.90
C PRO A 157 22.19 -10.07 -5.45
N VAL A 158 21.96 -8.81 -5.07
CA VAL A 158 20.88 -8.00 -5.65
C VAL A 158 21.32 -7.46 -7.00
N ALA A 159 20.50 -7.62 -8.04
CA ALA A 159 20.80 -7.11 -9.35
C ALA A 159 20.79 -5.58 -9.36
N GLN A 160 21.76 -4.98 -10.06
CA GLN A 160 21.87 -3.52 -10.21
C GLN A 160 20.58 -2.90 -10.77
N LYS A 161 19.89 -3.61 -11.67
CA LYS A 161 18.61 -3.15 -12.21
C LYS A 161 17.53 -3.05 -11.12
N THR A 162 17.42 -4.04 -10.25
CA THR A 162 16.47 -4.06 -9.14
C THR A 162 16.72 -2.90 -8.19
N TYR A 163 17.98 -2.58 -7.92
CA TYR A 163 18.37 -1.38 -7.18
C TYR A 163 17.89 -0.07 -7.81
N GLU A 164 18.12 0.11 -9.11
CA GLU A 164 17.72 1.31 -9.83
C GLU A 164 16.20 1.46 -9.88
N ASP A 165 15.49 0.36 -10.12
CA ASP A 165 14.03 0.33 -10.18
C ASP A 165 13.43 0.65 -8.79
N MET A 166 14.00 0.11 -7.71
CA MET A 166 13.57 0.40 -6.35
C MET A 166 13.88 1.82 -5.89
N ALA A 167 15.10 2.31 -6.11
CA ALA A 167 15.46 3.69 -5.74
C ALA A 167 14.56 4.71 -6.45
N LYS A 168 14.24 4.46 -7.71
CA LYS A 168 13.29 5.28 -8.48
C LYS A 168 11.88 5.20 -7.88
N GLU A 169 11.39 4.00 -7.56
CA GLU A 169 10.04 3.86 -7.02
C GLU A 169 9.92 4.50 -5.63
N ILE A 170 10.92 4.38 -4.77
CA ILE A 170 10.96 5.07 -3.46
C ILE A 170 10.84 6.59 -3.67
N ALA A 171 11.65 7.17 -4.57
CA ALA A 171 11.58 8.60 -4.88
C ALA A 171 10.21 9.04 -5.43
N VAL A 172 9.55 8.18 -6.22
CA VAL A 172 8.18 8.42 -6.68
C VAL A 172 7.20 8.43 -5.52
N GLN A 173 7.27 7.45 -4.61
CA GLN A 173 6.37 7.36 -3.46
C GLN A 173 6.56 8.53 -2.48
N GLU A 174 7.80 8.94 -2.22
CA GLU A 174 8.10 10.16 -1.46
C GLU A 174 7.47 11.40 -2.11
N ALA A 175 7.62 11.56 -3.42
CA ALA A 175 7.05 12.69 -4.15
C ALA A 175 5.51 12.69 -4.13
N ILE A 176 4.88 11.52 -4.26
CA ILE A 176 3.43 11.36 -4.13
C ILE A 176 2.97 11.76 -2.73
N MET A 177 3.63 11.26 -1.68
CA MET A 177 3.29 11.58 -0.29
C MET A 177 3.44 13.07 0.02
N ARG A 178 4.53 13.70 -0.44
CA ARG A 178 4.81 15.13 -0.23
C ARG A 178 3.89 16.05 -1.03
N SER A 179 3.46 15.63 -2.21
CA SER A 179 2.55 16.43 -3.05
C SER A 179 1.08 16.20 -2.74
N GLY A 180 0.74 15.10 -2.06
CA GLY A 180 -0.65 14.66 -1.90
C GLY A 180 -1.28 14.22 -3.23
N ALA A 181 -0.47 13.87 -4.24
CA ALA A 181 -0.97 13.42 -5.53
C ALA A 181 -1.87 12.20 -5.36
N GLN A 182 -3.02 12.20 -6.03
CA GLN A 182 -3.95 11.08 -5.96
C GLN A 182 -3.54 9.99 -6.97
N PRO A 183 -3.73 8.70 -6.66
CA PRO A 183 -3.57 7.63 -7.63
C PRO A 183 -4.43 7.85 -8.88
N GLY A 184 -3.85 7.57 -10.06
CA GLY A 184 -4.45 7.80 -11.37
C GLY A 184 -4.60 9.27 -11.76
N SER A 185 -4.13 10.22 -10.93
CA SER A 185 -4.21 11.64 -11.26
C SER A 185 -3.12 12.09 -12.23
N ALA A 186 -3.36 13.21 -12.92
CA ALA A 186 -2.35 13.83 -13.77
C ALA A 186 -1.07 14.20 -12.99
N ASN A 187 -1.20 14.54 -11.70
CA ASN A 187 -0.05 14.86 -10.86
C ASN A 187 0.81 13.63 -10.57
N GLU A 188 0.19 12.47 -10.27
CA GLU A 188 0.94 11.22 -10.11
C GLU A 188 1.63 10.83 -11.42
N ALA A 189 0.91 10.91 -12.54
CA ALA A 189 1.47 10.62 -13.86
C ALA A 189 2.69 11.51 -14.15
N MET A 190 2.59 12.81 -13.83
CA MET A 190 3.70 13.75 -14.01
C MET A 190 4.89 13.43 -13.10
N ILE A 191 4.66 13.00 -11.85
CA ILE A 191 5.73 12.57 -10.94
C ILE A 191 6.45 11.33 -11.52
N ARG A 192 5.68 10.32 -11.96
CA ARG A 192 6.24 9.08 -12.51
C ARG A 192 7.04 9.34 -13.81
N THR A 193 6.47 10.10 -14.75
CA THR A 193 7.19 10.51 -15.97
C THR A 193 8.41 11.36 -15.67
N GLY A 194 8.33 12.26 -14.68
CA GLY A 194 9.47 13.04 -14.23
C GLY A 194 10.61 12.17 -13.71
N ALA A 195 10.29 11.13 -12.92
CA ALA A 195 11.26 10.16 -12.43
C ALA A 195 11.88 9.33 -13.58
N ASP A 196 11.09 8.93 -14.57
CA ASP A 196 11.59 8.27 -15.79
C ASP A 196 12.66 9.12 -16.50
N VAL A 197 12.31 10.37 -16.80
CA VAL A 197 13.17 11.31 -17.53
C VAL A 197 14.45 11.63 -16.75
N LEU A 198 14.36 11.80 -15.42
CA LEU A 198 15.53 12.04 -14.57
C LEU A 198 16.48 10.84 -14.58
N MET A 199 15.96 9.61 -14.45
CA MET A 199 16.77 8.39 -14.49
C MET A 199 17.43 8.19 -15.85
N GLU A 200 16.72 8.42 -16.95
CA GLU A 200 17.30 8.38 -18.30
C GLU A 200 18.44 9.40 -18.45
N ARG A 201 18.24 10.62 -17.93
CA ARG A 201 19.27 11.66 -17.99
C ARG A 201 20.49 11.30 -17.14
N MET A 202 20.31 10.76 -15.94
CA MET A 202 21.42 10.32 -15.09
C MET A 202 22.24 9.19 -15.73
N LYS A 203 21.61 8.30 -16.50
CA LYS A 203 22.31 7.24 -17.25
C LYS A 203 23.08 7.76 -18.45
N SER A 204 22.73 8.94 -18.96
CA SER A 204 23.34 9.56 -20.14
C SER A 204 24.54 10.48 -19.84
N TRP A 205 24.80 10.74 -18.55
CA TRP A 205 25.92 11.55 -18.05
C TRP A 205 27.03 10.64 -17.52
#